data_AF-W7FT92-F1
#
_entry.id   AF-W7FT92-F1
#
_cell.length_a   1.000
_cell.length_b   1.000
_cell.length_c   1.000
_cell.angle_alpha   90.00
_cell.angle_beta   90.00
_cell.angle_gamma   90.00
#
_symmetry.space_group_name_H-M   'P 1'
#
loop_
_entity.id
_entity.type
_entity.pdbx_description
1 polymer ?
#
loop_
_entity_poly.entity_id
_entity_poly.type
_entity_poly.pdbx_seq_one_letter_code
_entity_poly.pdbx_strand_id
1 'polypeptide(L)'
;MNLKILLCSSIFLFFLKPNVPKGAYGLKNVCKLNFLNFNGFLPLYKTNKYFSKHDENLYESWDVKPLWNAKPFSLMKLPFNPQDMSPFLSEEAIKYHYSKHHATYVKNLNNLSEQHKDLKSLTLEDIIKKYDGSIHNNAAQIFNHNFFWLGLKEQGGGMPYGEIKEKLVFFFFFRMV
;
A
#
# COMPACT_ATOMS: atom_id res chain seq x y z
N MET A 1 -20.22 -5.20 -8.21
CA MET A 1 -19.23 -5.81 -7.30
C MET A 1 -18.41 -4.67 -6.73
N ASN A 2 -18.73 -4.23 -5.51
CA ASN A 2 -18.20 -3.00 -4.94
C ASN A 2 -16.88 -3.28 -4.23
N LEU A 3 -15.76 -2.90 -4.86
CA LEU A 3 -14.44 -2.92 -4.23
C LEU A 3 -14.44 -1.87 -3.11
N LYS A 4 -14.82 -2.27 -1.89
CA LYS A 4 -14.67 -1.44 -0.70
C LYS A 4 -13.17 -1.40 -0.37
N ILE A 5 -12.44 -0.50 -1.01
CA ILE A 5 -11.11 -0.11 -0.57
C ILE A 5 -11.29 0.51 0.82
N LEU A 6 -11.07 -0.28 1.87
CA LEU A 6 -10.84 0.25 3.20
C LEU A 6 -9.48 0.96 3.16
N LEU A 7 -9.48 2.23 2.77
CA LEU A 7 -8.40 3.12 3.17
C LEU A 7 -8.45 3.18 4.69
N CYS A 8 -7.35 2.80 5.35
CA CYS A 8 -7.22 2.84 6.80
C CYS A 8 -7.31 4.32 7.27
N SER A 9 -8.53 4.81 7.43
CA SER A 9 -8.85 6.19 7.78
C SER A 9 -8.43 6.57 9.19
N SER A 10 -8.09 5.59 10.03
CA SER A 10 -7.74 5.81 11.43
C SER A 10 -6.34 6.41 11.64
N ILE A 11 -5.38 6.15 10.75
CA ILE A 11 -4.01 6.69 10.88
C ILE A 11 -3.88 8.01 10.09
N PHE A 12 -4.54 8.11 8.94
CA PHE A 12 -4.44 9.29 8.07
C PHE A 12 -5.01 10.56 8.73
N LEU A 13 -6.01 10.43 9.60
CA LEU A 13 -6.61 11.55 10.35
C LEU A 13 -5.81 11.97 11.59
N PHE A 14 -4.94 11.11 12.13
CA PHE A 14 -4.21 11.41 13.36
C PHE A 14 -2.90 12.18 13.11
N PHE A 15 -2.31 12.04 11.92
CA PHE A 15 -1.06 12.72 11.56
C PHE A 15 -1.24 13.97 10.68
N LEU A 16 -2.48 14.28 10.26
CA LEU A 16 -2.80 15.47 9.47
C LEU A 16 -3.69 16.43 10.27
N LYS A 17 -3.11 17.40 10.99
CA LYS A 17 -3.81 18.65 11.34
C LYS A 17 -2.85 19.84 11.45
N PRO A 18 -3.30 21.09 11.20
CA PRO A 18 -4.68 21.52 10.92
C PRO A 18 -4.78 22.45 9.70
N ASN A 19 -5.09 21.95 8.50
CA ASN A 19 -5.65 22.78 7.41
C ASN A 19 -6.26 21.90 6.31
N VAL A 20 -7.22 21.04 6.68
CA VAL A 20 -8.02 20.32 5.69
C VAL A 20 -9.34 21.09 5.49
N PRO A 21 -9.63 21.64 4.29
CA PRO A 21 -10.90 22.27 4.01
C PRO A 21 -12.04 21.24 4.08
N LYS A 22 -13.17 21.64 4.68
CA LYS A 22 -14.38 20.83 4.74
C LYS A 22 -14.90 20.56 3.33
N GLY A 23 -14.86 19.30 2.90
CA GLY A 23 -15.42 18.88 1.61
C GLY A 23 -15.16 17.43 1.26
N ALA A 24 -15.59 16.49 2.11
CA ALA A 24 -15.52 15.05 1.81
C ALA A 24 -16.92 14.42 1.79
N TYR A 25 -17.73 14.82 0.80
CA TYR A 25 -18.91 14.07 0.37
C TYR A 25 -18.76 13.75 -1.11
N GLY A 26 -18.20 12.58 -1.44
CA GLY A 26 -17.97 12.23 -2.84
C GLY A 26 -17.30 10.89 -3.12
N LEU A 27 -17.66 9.81 -2.42
CA LEU A 27 -17.17 8.46 -2.73
C LEU A 27 -18.30 7.44 -2.90
N LYS A 28 -19.32 7.79 -3.72
CA LYS A 28 -20.39 6.85 -4.08
C LYS A 28 -20.24 6.16 -5.44
N ASN A 29 -19.20 6.47 -6.24
CA ASN A 29 -19.11 5.94 -7.62
C ASN A 29 -17.73 5.38 -8.05
N VAL A 30 -16.87 4.94 -7.12
CA VAL A 30 -15.51 4.45 -7.49
C VAL A 30 -15.50 3.03 -8.11
N CYS A 31 -16.65 2.36 -8.23
CA CYS A 31 -16.71 0.95 -8.65
C CYS A 31 -16.69 0.70 -10.17
N LYS A 32 -16.12 1.60 -10.99
CA LYS A 32 -15.97 1.39 -12.45
C LYS A 32 -14.62 1.86 -13.01
N LEU A 33 -13.53 1.67 -12.29
CA LEU A 33 -12.19 1.85 -12.86
C LEU A 33 -11.68 0.52 -13.45
N ASN A 34 -12.09 0.23 -14.68
CA ASN A 34 -11.46 -0.81 -15.53
C ASN A 34 -10.09 -0.36 -16.11
N PHE A 35 -9.47 0.69 -15.55
CA PHE A 35 -8.26 1.32 -16.09
C PHE A 35 -6.96 0.91 -15.39
N LEU A 36 -7.04 0.08 -14.35
CA LEU A 36 -5.86 -0.50 -13.72
C LEU A 36 -5.70 -1.94 -14.20
N ASN A 37 -5.26 -2.07 -15.45
CA ASN A 37 -4.74 -3.34 -15.93
C ASN A 37 -3.31 -3.48 -15.42
N PHE A 38 -3.12 -4.12 -14.26
CA PHE A 38 -1.79 -4.50 -13.75
C PHE A 38 -1.26 -5.73 -14.52
N ASN A 39 -1.33 -5.69 -15.85
CA ASN A 39 -0.69 -6.68 -16.71
C ASN A 39 0.79 -6.35 -16.77
N GLY A 40 1.52 -6.86 -15.79
CA GLY A 40 2.93 -6.62 -15.61
C GLY A 40 3.16 -5.88 -14.31
N PHE A 41 3.57 -6.61 -13.28
CA PHE A 41 4.66 -6.10 -12.46
C PHE A 41 5.66 -5.47 -13.44
N LEU A 42 5.82 -4.15 -13.40
CA LEU A 42 7.03 -3.55 -13.90
C LEU A 42 8.15 -4.36 -13.25
N PRO A 43 9.08 -4.96 -14.03
CA PRO A 43 10.24 -5.59 -13.42
C PRO A 43 10.79 -4.52 -12.50
N LEU A 44 10.88 -4.82 -11.20
CA LEU A 44 11.44 -3.94 -10.17
C LEU A 44 12.54 -3.18 -10.87
N TYR A 45 12.29 -1.90 -11.14
CA TYR A 45 13.20 -1.09 -11.91
C TYR A 45 14.56 -1.35 -11.29
N LYS A 46 15.51 -1.80 -12.11
CA LYS A 46 16.89 -2.02 -11.67
C LYS A 46 17.47 -0.67 -11.31
N THR A 47 17.02 -0.03 -10.22
CA THR A 47 17.95 0.77 -9.45
C THR A 47 18.93 -0.21 -8.87
N ASN A 48 20.14 -0.16 -9.43
CA ASN A 48 21.36 -0.64 -8.80
C ASN A 48 21.68 0.18 -7.52
N LYS A 49 20.67 0.52 -6.71
CA LYS A 49 20.88 0.75 -5.29
C LYS A 49 20.58 -0.60 -4.66
N TYR A 50 21.55 -1.51 -4.80
CA TYR A 50 21.54 -2.77 -4.06
C TYR A 50 21.19 -2.42 -2.63
N PHE A 51 20.09 -2.99 -2.11
CA PHE A 51 19.73 -2.93 -0.70
C PHE A 51 21.01 -3.13 0.10
N SER A 52 21.44 -2.08 0.77
CA SER A 52 22.72 -2.06 1.44
C SER A 52 22.58 -2.81 2.75
N LYS A 53 23.68 -3.34 3.29
CA LYS A 53 23.68 -3.95 4.63
C LYS A 53 23.14 -2.99 5.71
N HIS A 54 23.20 -1.68 5.48
CA HIS A 54 22.60 -0.67 6.36
C HIS A 54 21.07 -0.77 6.44
N ASP A 55 20.39 -1.18 5.36
CA ASP A 55 18.93 -1.27 5.32
C ASP A 55 18.41 -2.46 6.17
N GLU A 56 19.24 -3.48 6.40
CA GLU A 56 18.90 -4.63 7.26
C GLU A 56 18.92 -4.23 8.74
N ASN A 57 19.91 -3.42 9.15
CA ASN A 57 20.04 -2.93 10.53
C ASN A 57 18.84 -2.08 10.97
N LEU A 58 18.20 -1.36 10.04
CA LEU A 58 17.02 -0.54 10.34
C LEU A 58 15.87 -1.39 10.84
N TYR A 59 15.54 -2.49 10.14
CA TYR A 59 14.43 -3.36 10.53
C TYR A 59 14.70 -4.10 11.85
N GLU A 60 15.97 -4.45 12.09
CA GLU A 60 16.41 -4.97 13.38
C GLU A 60 16.19 -3.95 14.51
N SER A 61 16.57 -2.69 14.30
CA SER A 61 16.37 -1.60 15.28
C SER A 61 14.90 -1.33 15.59
N TRP A 62 14.02 -1.64 14.64
CA TRP A 62 12.58 -1.51 14.79
C TRP A 62 11.91 -2.73 15.42
N ASP A 63 12.68 -3.76 15.79
CA ASP A 63 12.20 -5.04 16.31
C ASP A 63 11.17 -5.70 15.37
N VAL A 64 11.40 -5.55 14.05
CA VAL A 64 10.57 -6.18 13.02
C VAL A 64 11.12 -7.56 12.72
N LYS A 65 10.37 -8.60 13.09
CA LYS A 65 10.66 -9.96 12.61
C LYS A 65 10.56 -9.99 11.07
N PRO A 66 11.60 -10.45 10.37
CA PRO A 66 11.64 -10.45 8.92
C PRO A 66 10.60 -11.40 8.34
N LEU A 67 9.57 -10.84 7.69
CA LEU A 67 8.52 -11.62 7.01
C LEU A 67 8.67 -11.60 5.48
N TRP A 68 9.76 -11.06 4.94
CA TRP A 68 10.00 -11.04 3.49
C TRP A 68 10.18 -12.43 2.87
N ASN A 69 10.56 -13.43 3.68
CA ASN A 69 10.70 -14.83 3.27
C ASN A 69 9.51 -15.72 3.70
N ALA A 70 8.49 -15.14 4.35
CA ALA A 70 7.31 -15.89 4.75
C ALA A 70 6.53 -16.35 3.52
N LYS A 71 6.09 -17.61 3.53
CA LYS A 71 5.25 -18.20 2.47
C LYS A 71 3.93 -18.68 3.09
N PRO A 72 2.79 -18.48 2.42
CA PRO A 72 2.63 -17.96 1.06
C PRO A 72 2.70 -16.42 0.93
N PHE A 73 2.50 -15.66 2.02
CA PHE A 73 2.48 -14.19 1.97
C PHE A 73 3.66 -13.57 2.71
N SER A 74 4.24 -12.50 2.14
CA SER A 74 5.41 -11.82 2.68
C SER A 74 5.17 -10.34 2.94
N LEU A 75 5.91 -9.79 3.92
CA LEU A 75 5.98 -8.35 4.14
C LEU A 75 7.02 -7.77 3.18
N MET A 76 6.61 -6.88 2.28
CA MET A 76 7.54 -6.24 1.34
C MET A 76 8.55 -5.37 2.09
N LYS A 77 9.78 -5.28 1.59
CA LYS A 77 10.72 -4.25 2.08
C LYS A 77 10.26 -2.87 1.62
N LEU A 78 10.43 -1.84 2.44
CA LEU A 78 10.15 -0.46 2.03
C LEU A 78 11.09 -0.05 0.89
N PRO A 79 10.61 0.61 -0.17
CA PRO A 79 11.43 0.97 -1.34
C PRO A 79 12.24 2.26 -1.16
N PHE A 80 12.30 2.78 0.07
CA PHE A 80 12.95 4.04 0.43
C PHE A 80 13.45 3.96 1.87
N ASN A 81 14.37 4.87 2.22
CA ASN A 81 14.78 5.03 3.61
C ASN A 81 13.74 5.87 4.36
N PRO A 82 13.20 5.42 5.51
CA PRO A 82 12.14 6.14 6.23
C PRO A 82 12.49 7.57 6.65
N GLN A 83 13.76 7.86 6.94
CA GLN A 83 14.23 9.20 7.29
C GLN A 83 14.10 10.18 6.12
N ASP A 84 14.21 9.70 4.88
CA ASP A 84 14.20 10.52 3.67
C ASP A 84 12.78 11.04 3.32
N MET A 85 11.75 10.60 4.05
CA MET A 85 10.37 11.07 3.88
C MET A 85 10.01 12.30 4.71
N SER A 86 10.89 12.70 5.64
CA SER A 86 10.72 13.93 6.40
C SER A 86 10.83 15.16 5.48
N PRO A 87 10.03 16.23 5.69
CA PRO A 87 9.09 16.45 6.79
C PRO A 87 7.67 15.92 6.52
N PHE A 88 7.42 15.29 5.37
CA PHE A 88 6.07 14.92 4.93
C PHE A 88 5.51 13.71 5.67
N LEU A 89 6.39 12.77 6.03
CA LEU A 89 6.04 11.61 6.85
C LEU A 89 7.20 11.32 7.80
N SER A 90 6.93 11.29 9.11
CA SER A 90 7.96 11.03 10.11
C SER A 90 8.39 9.56 10.12
N GLU A 91 9.65 9.32 10.49
CA GLU A 91 10.16 7.97 10.68
C GLU A 91 9.31 7.17 11.68
N GLU A 92 8.89 7.81 12.78
CA GLU A 92 8.05 7.17 13.81
C GLU A 92 6.71 6.69 13.23
N ALA A 93 6.06 7.51 12.40
CA ALA A 93 4.81 7.15 11.75
C ALA A 93 5.01 5.97 10.78
N ILE A 94 6.08 5.99 9.98
CA ILE A 94 6.42 4.89 9.05
C ILE A 94 6.70 3.63 9.84
N LYS A 95 7.53 3.71 10.89
CA LYS A 95 7.84 2.60 11.78
C LYS A 95 6.57 1.98 12.30
N TYR A 96 5.66 2.76 12.89
CA TYR A 96 4.44 2.21 13.45
C TYR A 96 3.50 1.59 12.38
N HIS A 97 3.28 2.30 11.28
CA HIS A 97 2.41 1.85 10.18
C HIS A 97 2.94 0.58 9.51
N TYR A 98 4.24 0.49 9.28
CA TYR A 98 4.88 -0.68 8.67
C TYR A 98 5.06 -1.84 9.67
N SER A 99 5.77 -1.60 10.78
CA SER A 99 6.18 -2.65 11.73
C SER A 99 5.02 -3.25 12.52
N LYS A 100 3.95 -2.49 12.78
CA LYS A 100 2.79 -2.95 13.54
C LYS A 100 1.63 -3.28 12.61
N HIS A 101 1.10 -2.30 11.89
CA HIS A 101 -0.14 -2.52 11.12
C HIS A 101 0.08 -3.45 9.94
N HIS A 102 1.00 -3.10 9.03
CA HIS A 102 1.23 -3.91 7.83
C HIS A 102 1.71 -5.32 8.18
N ALA A 103 2.70 -5.44 9.07
CA ALA A 103 3.21 -6.74 9.53
C ALA A 103 2.14 -7.61 10.21
N THR A 104 1.21 -7.01 10.98
CA THR A 104 0.11 -7.75 11.61
C THR A 104 -0.82 -8.39 10.58
N TYR A 105 -1.17 -7.67 9.51
CA TYR A 105 -2.03 -8.24 8.46
C TYR A 105 -1.36 -9.44 7.76
N VAL A 106 -0.05 -9.36 7.49
CA VAL A 106 0.73 -10.48 6.93
C VAL A 106 0.74 -11.68 7.87
N LYS A 107 1.02 -11.47 9.16
CA LYS A 107 1.00 -12.55 10.17
C LYS A 107 -0.38 -13.21 10.26
N ASN A 108 -1.44 -12.41 10.34
CA ASN A 108 -2.80 -12.92 10.45
C ASN A 108 -3.21 -13.72 9.22
N LEU A 109 -2.91 -13.24 8.01
CA LEU A 109 -3.26 -13.98 6.79
C LEU A 109 -2.46 -15.28 6.68
N ASN A 110 -1.18 -15.30 7.08
CA ASN A 110 -0.39 -16.52 7.13
C ASN A 110 -0.97 -17.52 8.15
N ASN A 111 -1.38 -17.08 9.35
CA ASN A 111 -2.05 -17.94 10.33
C ASN A 111 -3.37 -18.51 9.78
N LEU A 112 -4.17 -17.69 9.08
CA LEU A 112 -5.39 -18.16 8.42
C LEU A 112 -5.09 -19.18 7.31
N SER A 113 -3.95 -19.08 6.62
CA SER A 113 -3.52 -20.04 5.59
C SER A 113 -3.16 -21.42 6.14
N GLU A 114 -2.88 -21.53 7.44
CA GLU A 114 -2.69 -22.83 8.11
C GLU A 114 -4.01 -23.59 8.25
N GLN A 115 -5.10 -22.85 8.43
CA GLN A 115 -6.46 -23.38 8.54
C GLN A 115 -7.13 -23.54 7.15
N HIS A 116 -6.82 -22.64 6.22
CA HIS A 116 -7.35 -22.61 4.85
C HIS A 116 -6.21 -22.85 3.84
N LYS A 117 -5.89 -24.12 3.61
CA LYS A 117 -4.72 -24.53 2.80
C LYS A 117 -4.76 -24.00 1.36
N ASP A 118 -5.95 -23.76 0.80
CA ASP A 118 -6.11 -23.24 -0.56
C ASP A 118 -5.65 -21.79 -0.72
N LEU A 119 -5.56 -21.02 0.38
CA LEU A 119 -4.96 -19.68 0.36
C LEU A 119 -3.51 -19.71 -0.13
N LYS A 120 -2.77 -20.80 0.11
CA LYS A 120 -1.35 -20.88 -0.23
C LYS A 120 -1.05 -20.89 -1.72
N SER A 121 -2.05 -21.18 -2.56
CA SER A 121 -1.93 -21.19 -4.02
C SER A 121 -2.54 -19.96 -4.70
N LEU A 122 -3.08 -19.01 -3.93
CA LEU A 122 -3.79 -17.84 -4.47
C LEU A 122 -2.94 -16.58 -4.33
N THR A 123 -3.10 -15.66 -5.28
CA THR A 123 -2.59 -14.29 -5.16
C THR A 123 -3.43 -13.49 -4.17
N LEU A 124 -2.93 -12.34 -3.69
CA LEU A 124 -3.72 -11.45 -2.83
C LEU A 124 -4.99 -11.00 -3.55
N GLU A 125 -4.89 -10.69 -4.84
CA GLU A 125 -6.01 -10.26 -5.69
C GLU A 125 -7.09 -11.34 -5.82
N ASP A 126 -6.68 -12.60 -6.01
CA ASP A 126 -7.62 -13.72 -6.07
C ASP A 126 -8.32 -13.93 -4.72
N ILE A 127 -7.60 -13.77 -3.61
CA ILE A 127 -8.17 -13.88 -2.28
C ILE A 127 -9.17 -12.75 -2.03
N ILE A 128 -8.84 -11.51 -2.39
CA ILE A 128 -9.70 -10.34 -2.26
C ILE A 128 -11.00 -10.52 -3.04
N LYS A 129 -10.96 -11.15 -4.23
CA LYS A 129 -12.13 -11.42 -5.06
C LYS A 129 -12.98 -12.60 -4.56
N LYS A 130 -12.34 -13.61 -3.96
CA LYS A 130 -12.97 -14.90 -3.62
C LYS A 130 -13.53 -14.95 -2.20
N TYR A 131 -12.86 -14.33 -1.23
CA TYR A 131 -13.21 -14.41 0.18
C TYR A 131 -13.87 -13.14 0.68
N ASP A 132 -14.60 -13.29 1.78
CA ASP A 132 -15.17 -12.23 2.59
C ASP A 132 -14.60 -12.26 4.03
N GLY A 133 -15.02 -11.32 4.87
CA GLY A 133 -14.70 -11.31 6.30
C GLY A 133 -13.21 -11.19 6.59
N SER A 134 -12.71 -11.96 7.57
CA SER A 134 -11.33 -11.81 8.07
C SER A 134 -10.26 -12.09 7.00
N ILE A 135 -10.45 -13.12 6.17
CA ILE A 135 -9.51 -13.48 5.11
C ILE A 135 -9.41 -12.34 4.09
N HIS A 136 -10.56 -11.84 3.61
CA HIS A 136 -10.64 -10.69 2.73
C HIS A 136 -9.94 -9.47 3.32
N ASN A 137 -10.29 -9.13 4.56
CA ASN A 137 -9.80 -7.93 5.22
C ASN A 137 -8.28 -7.94 5.35
N ASN A 138 -7.68 -9.06 5.76
CA ASN A 138 -6.22 -9.13 5.86
C ASN A 138 -5.54 -9.07 4.48
N ALA A 139 -6.05 -9.79 3.47
CA ALA A 139 -5.48 -9.75 2.13
C ALA A 139 -5.60 -8.36 1.47
N ALA A 140 -6.77 -7.73 1.58
CA ALA A 140 -7.00 -6.38 1.09
C ALA A 140 -6.10 -5.36 1.78
N GLN A 141 -5.90 -5.49 3.10
CA GLN A 141 -5.02 -4.58 3.81
C GLN A 141 -3.55 -4.76 3.42
N ILE A 142 -3.05 -5.98 3.21
CA ILE A 142 -1.69 -6.18 2.69
C ILE A 142 -1.55 -5.52 1.31
N PHE A 143 -2.50 -5.76 0.40
CA PHE A 143 -2.51 -5.14 -0.93
C PHE A 143 -2.51 -3.60 -0.86
N ASN A 144 -3.38 -3.02 -0.05
CA ASN A 144 -3.50 -1.57 0.11
C ASN A 144 -2.22 -0.95 0.68
N HIS A 145 -1.58 -1.60 1.65
CA HIS A 145 -0.32 -1.10 2.22
C HIS A 145 0.83 -1.23 1.21
N ASN A 146 0.93 -2.35 0.49
CA ASN A 146 1.91 -2.49 -0.59
C ASN A 146 1.77 -1.36 -1.62
N PHE A 147 0.54 -1.11 -2.07
CA PHE A 147 0.24 -0.03 -3.01
C PHE A 147 0.61 1.34 -2.43
N PHE A 148 0.29 1.60 -1.16
CA PHE A 148 0.65 2.85 -0.47
C PHE A 148 2.16 3.07 -0.45
N TRP A 149 2.96 2.09 -0.02
CA TRP A 149 4.42 2.24 0.08
C TRP A 149 5.09 2.39 -1.30
N LEU A 150 4.60 1.66 -2.32
CA LEU A 150 5.09 1.79 -3.69
C LEU A 150 4.72 3.15 -4.33
N GLY A 151 3.65 3.80 -3.85
CA GLY A 151 3.25 5.14 -4.29
C GLY A 151 4.08 6.27 -3.70
N LEU A 152 4.93 6.00 -2.71
CA LEU A 152 5.80 6.99 -2.09
C LEU A 152 7.20 6.94 -2.70
N LYS A 153 7.83 8.11 -2.82
CA LYS A 153 9.24 8.25 -3.19
C LYS A 153 9.84 9.46 -2.49
N GLU A 154 11.13 9.37 -2.17
CA GLU A 154 11.91 10.52 -1.74
C GLU A 154 11.78 11.64 -2.79
N GLN A 155 11.61 12.89 -2.33
CA GLN A 155 11.42 14.05 -3.21
C GLN A 155 10.29 13.83 -4.23
N GLY A 156 9.23 13.14 -3.81
CA GLY A 156 8.00 12.97 -4.55
C GLY A 156 7.16 14.24 -4.66
N GLY A 157 5.92 14.08 -5.10
CA GLY A 157 5.00 15.19 -5.33
C GLY A 157 5.26 15.93 -6.63
N GLY A 158 4.89 17.21 -6.67
CA GLY A 158 4.85 18.01 -7.89
C GLY A 158 3.63 17.71 -8.77
N MET A 159 3.61 18.28 -9.97
CA MET A 159 2.54 18.02 -10.93
C MET A 159 2.73 16.64 -11.58
N PRO A 160 1.64 15.87 -11.80
CA PRO A 160 1.71 14.64 -12.57
C PRO A 160 2.21 14.93 -13.98
N TYR A 161 2.89 13.95 -14.59
CA TYR A 161 3.43 14.03 -15.96
C TYR A 161 3.11 12.76 -16.76
N GLY A 162 3.26 12.81 -18.09
CA GLY A 162 2.96 11.69 -18.99
C GLY A 162 1.47 11.32 -19.04
N GLU A 163 1.19 10.04 -19.31
CA GLU A 163 -0.18 9.54 -19.55
C GLU A 163 -1.14 9.83 -18.38
N ILE A 164 -0.65 9.78 -17.13
CA ILE A 164 -1.51 10.07 -15.96
C ILE A 164 -1.92 11.54 -15.92
N LYS A 165 -1.04 12.48 -16.34
CA LYS A 165 -1.39 13.90 -16.46
C LYS A 165 -2.49 14.10 -17.50
N GLU A 166 -2.33 13.49 -18.67
CA GLU A 166 -3.30 13.59 -19.77
C GLU A 166 -4.66 13.07 -19.34
N LYS A 167 -4.70 11.91 -18.68
CA LYS A 167 -5.95 11.36 -18.13
C LYS A 167 -6.58 12.27 -17.08
N LEU A 168 -5.80 12.83 -16.15
CA LEU A 168 -6.33 13.75 -15.14
C LEU A 168 -6.93 15.01 -15.77
N VAL A 169 -6.25 15.61 -16.74
CA VAL A 169 -6.76 16.78 -17.49
C VAL A 169 -8.03 16.40 -18.22
N PHE A 170 -8.04 15.29 -18.96
CA PHE A 170 -9.23 14.81 -19.66
C PHE A 170 -10.42 14.60 -18.71
N PHE A 171 -10.22 13.90 -17.59
CA PHE A 171 -11.32 13.56 -16.69
C PHE A 171 -11.86 14.74 -15.89
N PHE A 172 -11.00 15.65 -15.42
CA PHE A 172 -11.41 16.72 -14.51
C PHE A 172 -11.69 18.05 -15.21
N PHE A 173 -11.03 18.36 -16.32
CA PHE A 173 -11.27 19.62 -17.03
C PHE A 173 -12.33 19.50 -18.12
N PHE A 174 -12.36 18.42 -18.89
CA PHE A 174 -13.29 18.28 -20.02
C PHE A 174 -14.68 17.75 -19.65
N ARG A 175 -14.89 17.38 -18.39
CA ARG A 175 -16.19 16.90 -17.90
C ARG A 175 -16.97 17.95 -17.12
N MET A 176 -16.40 19.16 -16.98
CA MET A 176 -16.99 20.33 -16.34
C MET A 176 -17.50 21.39 -17.32
N VAL A 177 -17.37 21.15 -18.63
CA VAL A 177 -17.94 21.95 -19.71
C VAL A 177 -18.94 21.09 -20.46
#